data_AF-A0AAW1L7Z8-F1
#
_entry.id   AF-A0AAW1L7Z8-F1
#
_cell.length_a   1.000
_cell.length_b   1.000
_cell.length_c   1.000
_cell.angle_alpha   90.00
_cell.angle_beta   90.00
_cell.angle_gamma   90.00
#
_symmetry.space_group_name_H-M   'P 1'
#
loop_
_entity.id
_entity.type
_entity.pdbx_description
1 polymer ?
#
loop_
_entity_poly.entity_id
_entity_poly.type
_entity_poly.pdbx_seq_one_letter_code
_entity_poly.pdbx_strand_id
1 'polypeptide(L)'
;MLQKVLNELFHLFRFESCNQVGQALNIVLEAMNRNLNERHIQISGSATLFYIVKGAGKELHDVVRVKRRIITTLLNGMCAHRNDDTMMRNGCLTLCQFKVPLDVVFDYERLVDILLHSVYGMQQESFVQRIGIYLLNTLACQVDGQQKIKLGDLGAIDKMLWLIADRLKRGICDDVLEVAWSTMWNVTDETPLNCQKFLEHKGMEYFLKCLKKFPDKEELLRNMMGLLGNVAEVHSLRRYLMTPEYIAVFSDLLDSISDGIEVSYNAAGVISHIASDGPEAWNIDDPCREHVLARMMAAIDRWDLYSLRNINYRSFEPILYLVGIYDTPECQRWAVWALANLTKVYPEKYCSVVKSEGGLELLQEVIDHPMPPNCVKELAVIVLENCKQYHERDSLETDTQLDG
;
A
#
# COMPACT_ATOMS: atom_id res chain seq x y z
N MET A 1 -29.30 18.89 -30.03
CA MET A 1 -29.21 17.69 -30.90
C MET A 1 -28.18 16.69 -30.38
N LEU A 2 -26.92 17.10 -30.18
CA LEU A 2 -25.83 16.21 -29.73
C LEU A 2 -26.11 15.50 -28.39
N GLN A 3 -26.65 16.20 -27.39
CA GLN A 3 -27.05 15.58 -26.11
C GLN A 3 -28.06 14.44 -26.30
N LYS A 4 -29.04 14.59 -27.21
CA LYS A 4 -30.01 13.53 -27.50
C LYS A 4 -29.29 12.31 -28.08
N VAL A 5 -28.37 12.51 -29.04
CA VAL A 5 -27.56 11.42 -29.61
C VAL A 5 -26.77 10.69 -28.53
N LEU A 6 -26.14 11.41 -27.61
CA LEU A 6 -25.38 10.77 -26.50
C LEU A 6 -26.29 9.98 -25.56
N ASN A 7 -27.49 10.48 -25.27
CA ASN A 7 -28.47 9.75 -24.45
C ASN A 7 -29.01 8.50 -25.16
N GLU A 8 -29.28 8.57 -26.46
CA GLU A 8 -29.67 7.38 -27.24
C GLU A 8 -28.55 6.34 -27.27
N LEU A 9 -27.30 6.78 -27.48
CA LEU A 9 -26.14 5.89 -27.39
C LEU A 9 -25.99 5.28 -25.98
N PHE A 10 -26.22 6.07 -24.93
CA PHE A 10 -26.24 5.57 -23.56
C PHE A 10 -27.29 4.46 -23.38
N HIS A 11 -28.51 4.66 -23.86
CA HIS A 11 -29.57 3.67 -23.80
C HIS A 11 -29.19 2.40 -24.58
N LEU A 12 -28.67 2.56 -25.79
CA LEU A 12 -28.20 1.47 -26.64
C LEU A 12 -27.15 0.60 -25.92
N PHE A 13 -26.09 1.19 -25.38
CA PHE A 13 -25.02 0.42 -24.71
C PHE A 13 -25.43 -0.14 -23.34
N ARG A 14 -26.43 0.45 -22.69
CA ARG A 14 -26.89 -0.01 -21.38
C ARG A 14 -27.85 -1.20 -21.47
N PHE A 15 -28.68 -1.25 -22.52
CA PHE A 15 -29.80 -2.20 -22.60
C PHE A 15 -29.78 -3.10 -23.85
N GLU A 16 -28.99 -2.76 -24.87
CA GLU A 16 -28.98 -3.44 -26.16
C GLU A 16 -27.54 -3.76 -26.62
N SER A 17 -27.40 -4.40 -27.79
CA SER A 17 -26.10 -4.68 -28.42
C SER A 17 -25.80 -3.71 -29.56
N CYS A 18 -24.58 -3.16 -29.59
CA CYS A 18 -24.12 -2.27 -30.64
C CYS A 18 -23.06 -2.95 -31.51
N ASN A 19 -23.35 -3.14 -32.80
CA ASN A 19 -22.40 -3.76 -33.75
C ASN A 19 -21.28 -2.81 -34.20
N GLN A 20 -21.37 -1.50 -33.91
CA GLN A 20 -20.43 -0.47 -34.38
C GLN A 20 -19.75 0.26 -33.21
N VAL A 21 -19.24 -0.50 -32.24
CA VAL A 21 -18.63 0.03 -31.00
C VAL A 21 -17.54 1.07 -31.28
N GLY A 22 -16.66 0.82 -32.26
CA GLY A 22 -15.58 1.76 -32.59
C GLY A 22 -16.04 3.11 -33.16
N GLN A 23 -17.13 3.13 -33.95
CA GLN A 23 -17.67 4.38 -34.47
C GLN A 23 -18.39 5.16 -33.38
N ALA A 24 -19.20 4.48 -32.58
CA ALA A 24 -19.88 5.08 -31.44
C ALA A 24 -18.87 5.68 -30.44
N LEU A 25 -17.79 4.96 -30.15
CA LEU A 25 -16.69 5.46 -29.32
C LEU A 25 -16.09 6.75 -29.88
N ASN A 26 -15.74 6.79 -31.17
CA ASN A 26 -15.18 8.00 -31.78
C ASN A 26 -16.15 9.19 -31.71
N ILE A 27 -17.45 8.97 -31.91
CA ILE A 27 -18.48 10.01 -31.79
C ILE A 27 -18.52 10.56 -30.37
N VAL A 28 -18.54 9.68 -29.35
CA VAL A 28 -18.57 10.09 -27.95
C VAL A 28 -17.31 10.87 -27.57
N LEU A 29 -16.13 10.37 -27.94
CA LEU A 29 -14.85 11.03 -27.65
C LEU A 29 -14.77 12.41 -28.32
N GLU A 30 -15.18 12.53 -29.58
CA GLU A 30 -15.15 13.80 -30.30
C GLU A 30 -16.16 14.80 -29.72
N ALA A 31 -17.37 14.32 -29.37
CA ALA A 31 -18.40 15.14 -28.73
C ALA A 31 -17.90 15.72 -27.40
N MET A 32 -17.27 14.91 -26.55
CA MET A 32 -16.71 15.37 -25.28
C MET A 32 -15.55 16.35 -25.49
N ASN A 33 -14.59 16.05 -26.37
CA ASN A 33 -13.42 16.92 -26.56
C ASN A 33 -13.78 18.28 -27.17
N ARG A 34 -14.73 18.35 -28.10
CA ARG A 34 -15.15 19.63 -28.71
C ARG A 34 -16.01 20.50 -27.80
N ASN A 35 -16.65 19.91 -26.79
CA ASN A 35 -17.62 20.60 -25.93
C ASN A 35 -17.21 20.49 -24.47
N LEU A 36 -15.95 20.80 -24.18
CA LEU A 36 -15.36 20.60 -22.85
C LEU A 36 -16.10 21.38 -21.75
N ASN A 37 -16.58 22.60 -22.05
CA ASN A 37 -17.27 23.46 -21.08
C ASN A 37 -18.76 23.10 -20.91
N GLU A 38 -19.31 22.24 -21.76
CA GLU A 38 -20.73 21.90 -21.77
C GLU A 38 -21.04 20.75 -20.81
N ARG A 39 -21.44 21.10 -19.58
CA ARG A 39 -21.71 20.16 -18.48
C ARG A 39 -22.54 18.95 -18.90
N HIS A 40 -23.66 19.17 -19.59
CA HIS A 40 -24.56 18.08 -19.99
C HIS A 40 -23.94 17.12 -21.01
N ILE A 41 -23.06 17.62 -21.89
CA ILE A 41 -22.36 16.78 -22.86
C ILE A 41 -21.32 15.92 -22.14
N GLN A 42 -20.59 16.47 -21.16
CA GLN A 42 -19.61 15.71 -20.39
C GLN A 42 -20.28 14.63 -19.53
N ILE A 43 -21.40 14.94 -18.88
CA ILE A 43 -22.15 13.95 -18.08
C ILE A 43 -22.69 12.82 -18.95
N SER A 44 -23.39 13.14 -20.04
CA SER A 44 -23.93 12.10 -20.94
C SER A 44 -22.81 11.31 -21.62
N GLY A 45 -21.76 11.99 -22.09
CA GLY A 45 -20.63 11.35 -22.76
C GLY A 45 -19.85 10.40 -21.84
N SER A 46 -19.54 10.82 -20.61
CA SER A 46 -18.84 9.97 -19.63
C SER A 46 -19.68 8.77 -19.20
N ALA A 47 -21.00 8.93 -19.06
CA ALA A 47 -21.91 7.83 -18.77
C ALA A 47 -21.90 6.80 -19.91
N THR A 48 -21.93 7.26 -21.17
CA THR A 48 -21.85 6.38 -22.35
C THR A 48 -20.48 5.69 -22.43
N LEU A 49 -19.38 6.41 -22.17
CA LEU A 49 -18.03 5.83 -22.13
C LEU A 49 -17.93 4.69 -21.11
N PHE A 50 -18.50 4.85 -19.92
CA PHE A 50 -18.52 3.79 -18.91
C PHE A 50 -19.10 2.49 -19.47
N TYR A 51 -20.27 2.55 -20.12
CA TYR A 51 -20.92 1.36 -20.68
C TYR A 51 -20.17 0.79 -21.90
N ILE A 52 -19.57 1.65 -22.73
CA ILE A 52 -18.72 1.20 -23.83
C ILE A 52 -17.53 0.42 -23.28
N VAL A 53 -16.79 0.99 -22.33
CA VAL A 53 -15.58 0.35 -21.76
C VAL A 53 -15.95 -0.92 -21.00
N LYS A 54 -17.03 -0.90 -20.22
CA LYS A 54 -17.53 -2.07 -19.49
C LYS A 54 -17.98 -3.20 -20.43
N GLY A 55 -18.62 -2.86 -21.55
CA GLY A 55 -19.22 -3.82 -22.48
C GLY A 55 -18.30 -4.32 -23.59
N ALA A 56 -17.27 -3.56 -23.97
CA ALA A 56 -16.44 -3.85 -25.14
C ALA A 56 -15.48 -5.05 -24.98
N GLY A 57 -15.36 -5.63 -23.78
CA GLY A 57 -14.49 -6.79 -23.54
C GLY A 57 -13.02 -6.54 -23.93
N LYS A 58 -12.25 -7.63 -24.16
CA LYS A 58 -10.79 -7.57 -24.40
C LYS A 58 -10.38 -6.71 -25.60
N GLU A 59 -11.22 -6.59 -26.64
CA GLU A 59 -10.87 -5.91 -27.91
C GLU A 59 -10.52 -4.43 -27.74
N LEU A 60 -11.21 -3.70 -26.86
CA LEU A 60 -10.89 -2.29 -26.58
C LEU A 60 -9.67 -2.15 -25.65
N HIS A 61 -9.42 -3.15 -24.81
CA HIS A 61 -8.37 -3.14 -23.80
C HIS A 61 -6.98 -3.51 -24.36
N ASP A 62 -6.92 -4.17 -25.51
CA ASP A 62 -5.65 -4.59 -26.12
C ASP A 62 -4.97 -3.44 -26.90
N VAL A 63 -5.72 -2.41 -27.30
CA VAL A 63 -5.18 -1.30 -28.08
C VAL A 63 -4.79 -0.11 -27.18
N VAL A 64 -3.50 -0.02 -26.82
CA VAL A 64 -2.94 1.05 -25.97
C VAL A 64 -3.34 2.47 -26.43
N ARG A 65 -3.30 2.74 -27.74
CA ARG A 65 -3.68 4.06 -28.28
C ARG A 65 -5.15 4.41 -28.01
N VAL A 66 -6.04 3.42 -28.06
CA VAL A 66 -7.48 3.63 -27.78
C VAL A 66 -7.68 3.91 -26.30
N LYS A 67 -7.06 3.12 -25.42
CA LYS A 67 -7.10 3.34 -23.96
C LYS A 67 -6.64 4.75 -23.58
N ARG A 68 -5.49 5.19 -24.10
CA ARG A 68 -4.98 6.55 -23.86
C ARG A 68 -5.96 7.62 -24.32
N ARG A 69 -6.55 7.50 -25.51
CA ARG A 69 -7.55 8.46 -26.01
C ARG A 69 -8.78 8.54 -25.10
N ILE A 70 -9.27 7.40 -24.61
CA ILE A 70 -10.40 7.33 -23.69
C ILE A 70 -10.05 8.01 -22.37
N ILE A 71 -8.94 7.60 -21.75
CA ILE A 71 -8.48 8.12 -20.45
C ILE A 71 -8.25 9.63 -20.55
N THR A 72 -7.52 10.11 -21.56
CA THR A 72 -7.28 11.55 -21.74
C THR A 72 -8.57 12.34 -21.90
N THR A 73 -9.53 11.86 -22.70
CA THR A 73 -10.82 12.54 -22.89
C THR A 73 -11.62 12.58 -21.59
N LEU A 74 -11.61 11.48 -20.84
CA LEU A 74 -12.28 11.38 -19.55
C LEU A 74 -11.67 12.34 -18.52
N LEU A 75 -10.35 12.35 -18.39
CA LEU A 75 -9.63 13.24 -17.47
C LEU A 75 -9.82 14.71 -17.84
N ASN A 76 -9.87 15.06 -19.13
CA ASN A 76 -10.23 16.42 -19.56
C ASN A 76 -11.59 16.84 -18.99
N GLY A 77 -12.62 16.01 -19.19
CA GLY A 77 -13.97 16.28 -18.67
C GLY A 77 -14.01 16.35 -17.15
N MET A 78 -13.31 15.45 -16.45
CA MET A 78 -13.22 15.45 -14.99
C MET A 78 -12.53 16.70 -14.45
N CYS A 79 -11.44 17.16 -15.08
CA CYS A 79 -10.78 18.42 -14.70
C CYS A 79 -11.72 19.62 -14.87
N ALA A 80 -12.38 19.72 -16.03
CA ALA A 80 -13.24 20.87 -16.35
C ALA A 80 -14.49 20.94 -15.46
N HIS A 81 -15.02 19.80 -15.01
CA HIS A 81 -16.22 19.68 -14.20
C HIS A 81 -15.97 18.99 -12.85
N ARG A 82 -14.81 19.27 -12.23
CA ARG A 82 -14.35 18.59 -11.01
C ARG A 82 -15.29 18.68 -9.79
N ASN A 83 -16.22 19.63 -9.81
CA ASN A 83 -17.20 19.85 -8.73
C ASN A 83 -18.56 19.20 -9.03
N ASP A 84 -18.70 18.51 -10.17
CA ASP A 84 -19.93 17.80 -10.51
C ASP A 84 -19.87 16.33 -10.09
N ASP A 85 -20.66 15.95 -9.09
CA ASP A 85 -20.74 14.59 -8.56
C ASP A 85 -21.00 13.53 -9.63
N THR A 86 -21.83 13.83 -10.64
CA THR A 86 -22.19 12.84 -11.67
C THR A 86 -21.02 12.63 -12.63
N MET A 87 -20.36 13.72 -13.06
CA MET A 87 -19.17 13.64 -13.90
C MET A 87 -18.05 12.87 -13.19
N MET A 88 -17.77 13.22 -11.93
CA MET A 88 -16.72 12.57 -11.16
C MET A 88 -17.03 11.09 -10.91
N ARG A 89 -18.28 10.76 -10.58
CA ARG A 89 -18.74 9.36 -10.43
C ARG A 89 -18.54 8.55 -11.70
N ASN A 90 -18.99 9.05 -12.85
CA ASN A 90 -18.84 8.36 -14.13
C ASN A 90 -17.36 8.19 -14.49
N GLY A 91 -16.57 9.23 -14.24
CA GLY A 91 -15.12 9.24 -14.40
C GLY A 91 -14.43 8.13 -13.61
N CYS A 92 -14.59 8.14 -12.29
CA CYS A 92 -14.00 7.14 -11.40
C CYS A 92 -14.45 5.71 -11.76
N LEU A 93 -15.74 5.48 -12.02
CA LEU A 93 -16.26 4.16 -12.42
C LEU A 93 -15.65 3.65 -13.73
N THR A 94 -15.44 4.55 -14.69
CA THR A 94 -14.80 4.22 -15.97
C THR A 94 -13.31 3.92 -15.76
N LEU A 95 -12.61 4.68 -14.92
CA LEU A 95 -11.21 4.43 -14.57
C LEU A 95 -11.01 3.07 -13.89
N CYS A 96 -11.96 2.63 -13.06
CA CYS A 96 -11.94 1.28 -12.46
C CYS A 96 -12.02 0.14 -13.49
N GLN A 97 -12.36 0.40 -14.75
CA GLN A 97 -12.35 -0.63 -15.80
C GLN A 97 -10.98 -0.80 -16.47
N PHE A 98 -9.99 0.05 -16.13
CA PHE A 98 -8.62 -0.04 -16.66
C PHE A 98 -7.66 -0.70 -15.68
N LYS A 99 -6.52 -1.19 -16.19
CA LYS A 99 -5.44 -1.71 -15.35
C LYS A 99 -4.68 -0.54 -14.74
N VAL A 100 -5.08 -0.12 -13.54
CA VAL A 100 -4.38 0.91 -12.76
C VAL A 100 -3.21 0.25 -12.01
N PRO A 101 -1.96 0.76 -12.12
CA PRO A 101 -1.53 2.02 -12.72
C PRO A 101 -1.11 1.91 -14.20
N LEU A 102 -0.91 0.70 -14.73
CA LEU A 102 -0.31 0.45 -16.05
C LEU A 102 -0.92 1.30 -17.18
N ASP A 103 -2.24 1.36 -17.26
CA ASP A 103 -2.97 2.06 -18.32
C ASP A 103 -3.03 3.58 -18.13
N VAL A 104 -2.75 4.08 -16.92
CA VAL A 104 -2.94 5.50 -16.54
C VAL A 104 -1.64 6.23 -16.23
N VAL A 105 -0.51 5.52 -16.14
CA VAL A 105 0.80 6.09 -15.77
C VAL A 105 1.25 7.24 -16.68
N PHE A 106 0.82 7.26 -17.94
CA PHE A 106 1.16 8.31 -18.91
C PHE A 106 0.61 9.70 -18.55
N ASP A 107 -0.36 9.76 -17.64
CA ASP A 107 -1.08 10.98 -17.21
C ASP A 107 -1.23 10.99 -15.68
N TYR A 108 -0.22 10.45 -14.99
CA TYR A 108 -0.24 10.14 -13.57
C TYR A 108 -0.56 11.35 -12.69
N GLU A 109 0.17 12.47 -12.86
CA GLU A 109 0.03 13.65 -12.00
C GLU A 109 -1.39 14.22 -12.06
N ARG A 110 -1.97 14.29 -13.26
CA ARG A 110 -3.32 14.80 -13.46
C ARG A 110 -4.37 13.88 -12.85
N LEU A 111 -4.21 12.56 -13.02
CA LEU A 111 -5.09 11.60 -12.36
C LEU A 111 -5.02 11.74 -10.84
N VAL A 112 -3.81 11.85 -10.27
CA VAL A 112 -3.62 12.03 -8.84
C VAL A 112 -4.32 13.30 -8.34
N ASP A 113 -4.14 14.44 -9.01
CA ASP A 113 -4.82 15.70 -8.64
C ASP A 113 -6.35 15.55 -8.61
N ILE A 114 -6.93 14.93 -9.64
CA ILE A 114 -8.38 14.65 -9.74
C ILE A 114 -8.85 13.74 -8.59
N LEU A 115 -8.11 12.67 -8.29
CA LEU A 115 -8.48 11.73 -7.24
C LEU A 115 -8.33 12.34 -5.85
N LEU A 116 -7.28 13.12 -5.60
CA LEU A 116 -7.10 13.86 -4.36
C LEU A 116 -8.22 14.91 -4.16
N HIS A 117 -8.69 15.55 -5.24
CA HIS A 117 -9.89 16.38 -5.20
C HIS A 117 -11.15 15.56 -4.90
N SER A 118 -11.27 14.34 -5.43
CA SER A 118 -12.40 13.45 -5.16
C SER A 118 -12.51 13.08 -3.68
N VAL A 119 -11.36 12.96 -2.98
CA VAL A 119 -11.33 12.63 -1.55
C VAL A 119 -11.61 13.84 -0.66
N TYR A 120 -11.02 14.99 -0.96
CA TYR A 120 -11.04 16.17 -0.09
C TYR A 120 -12.07 17.24 -0.49
N GLY A 121 -12.30 17.43 -1.79
CA GLY A 121 -13.07 18.55 -2.35
C GLY A 121 -14.53 18.25 -2.65
N MET A 122 -14.94 16.98 -2.59
CA MET A 122 -16.33 16.56 -2.82
C MET A 122 -17.11 16.45 -1.50
N GLN A 123 -18.44 16.30 -1.58
CA GLN A 123 -19.26 16.07 -0.39
C GLN A 123 -18.72 14.87 0.41
N GLN A 124 -18.56 15.05 1.72
CA GLN A 124 -18.12 13.97 2.61
C GLN A 124 -19.11 12.81 2.54
N GLU A 125 -18.60 11.58 2.60
CA GLU A 125 -19.38 10.34 2.48
C GLU A 125 -20.07 10.16 1.12
N SER A 126 -19.73 10.97 0.12
CA SER A 126 -20.16 10.73 -1.24
C SER A 126 -19.58 9.43 -1.78
N PHE A 127 -20.32 8.80 -2.67
CA PHE A 127 -19.85 7.66 -3.46
C PHE A 127 -18.54 7.97 -4.21
N VAL A 128 -18.35 9.23 -4.61
CA VAL A 128 -17.15 9.73 -5.29
C VAL A 128 -15.93 9.70 -4.36
N GLN A 129 -16.07 10.14 -3.10
CA GLN A 129 -14.99 10.08 -2.10
C GLN A 129 -14.51 8.64 -1.92
N ARG A 130 -15.45 7.69 -1.77
CA ARG A 130 -15.14 6.28 -1.57
C ARG A 130 -14.39 5.69 -2.76
N ILE A 131 -14.86 5.87 -4.01
CA ILE A 131 -14.10 5.33 -5.16
C ILE A 131 -12.76 6.05 -5.33
N GLY A 132 -12.73 7.37 -5.12
CA GLY A 132 -11.51 8.17 -5.24
C GLY A 132 -10.38 7.65 -4.34
N ILE A 133 -10.70 7.35 -3.08
CA ILE A 133 -9.69 6.82 -2.14
C ILE A 133 -9.25 5.40 -2.49
N TYR A 134 -10.16 4.52 -2.95
CA TYR A 134 -9.79 3.17 -3.41
C TYR A 134 -8.87 3.20 -4.64
N LEU A 135 -9.11 4.13 -5.57
CA LEU A 135 -8.23 4.32 -6.74
C LEU A 135 -6.86 4.86 -6.32
N LEU A 136 -6.80 5.81 -5.37
CA LEU A 136 -5.53 6.30 -4.82
C LEU A 136 -4.75 5.21 -4.10
N ASN A 137 -5.42 4.37 -3.30
CA ASN A 137 -4.76 3.25 -2.63
C ASN A 137 -4.18 2.26 -3.65
N THR A 138 -4.94 1.92 -4.69
CA THR A 138 -4.48 1.06 -5.79
C THR A 138 -3.26 1.65 -6.50
N LEU A 139 -3.28 2.97 -6.78
CA LEU A 139 -2.12 3.66 -7.35
C LEU A 139 -0.92 3.56 -6.42
N ALA A 140 -1.05 3.95 -5.15
CA ALA A 140 0.04 3.95 -4.18
C ALA A 140 0.66 2.55 -3.99
N CYS A 141 -0.15 1.50 -4.00
CA CYS A 141 0.30 0.12 -3.85
C CYS A 141 1.22 -0.32 -5.01
N GLN A 142 0.89 0.04 -6.25
CA GLN A 142 1.49 -0.56 -7.44
C GLN A 142 2.53 0.32 -8.16
N VAL A 143 2.69 1.57 -7.75
CA VAL A 143 3.67 2.51 -8.32
C VAL A 143 5.06 2.38 -7.70
N ASP A 144 6.07 2.84 -8.43
CA ASP A 144 7.47 2.87 -7.99
C ASP A 144 7.76 3.97 -6.95
N GLY A 145 8.97 3.98 -6.39
CA GLY A 145 9.39 4.95 -5.38
C GLY A 145 9.31 6.41 -5.85
N GLN A 146 9.64 6.72 -7.10
CA GLN A 146 9.58 8.10 -7.62
C GLN A 146 8.14 8.59 -7.71
N GLN A 147 7.24 7.73 -8.18
CA GLN A 147 5.81 8.02 -8.25
C GLN A 147 5.17 8.14 -6.87
N LYS A 148 5.57 7.33 -5.88
CA LYS A 148 5.13 7.48 -4.49
C LYS A 148 5.60 8.81 -3.87
N ILE A 149 6.85 9.22 -4.10
CA ILE A 149 7.34 10.54 -3.67
C ILE A 149 6.48 11.64 -4.29
N LYS A 150 6.23 11.55 -5.61
CA LYS A 150 5.39 12.51 -6.32
C LYS A 150 3.95 12.54 -5.79
N LEU A 151 3.37 11.40 -5.43
CA LEU A 151 2.05 11.31 -4.81
C LEU A 151 2.01 12.08 -3.47
N GLY A 152 3.07 11.94 -2.67
CA GLY A 152 3.26 12.73 -1.47
C GLY A 152 3.46 14.23 -1.73
N ASP A 153 4.18 14.62 -2.78
CA ASP A 153 4.36 16.03 -3.17
C ASP A 153 3.07 16.70 -3.65
N LEU A 154 2.16 15.92 -4.24
CA LEU A 154 0.82 16.37 -4.64
C LEU A 154 -0.15 16.52 -3.44
N GLY A 155 0.31 16.22 -2.21
CA GLY A 155 -0.46 16.42 -0.97
C GLY A 155 -1.29 15.22 -0.55
N ALA A 156 -0.92 14.01 -0.97
CA ALA A 156 -1.62 12.79 -0.54
C ALA A 156 -1.60 12.62 0.98
N ILE A 157 -0.44 12.79 1.62
CA ILE A 157 -0.28 12.65 3.09
C ILE A 157 -1.20 13.65 3.81
N ASP A 158 -1.16 14.93 3.45
CA ASP A 158 -1.98 15.98 4.08
C ASP A 158 -3.49 15.69 3.98
N LYS A 159 -3.94 15.25 2.79
CA LYS A 159 -5.35 14.98 2.54
C LYS A 159 -5.83 13.71 3.26
N MET A 160 -5.00 12.67 3.36
CA MET A 160 -5.33 11.49 4.15
C MET A 160 -5.39 11.82 5.65
N LEU A 161 -4.43 12.59 6.16
CA LEU A 161 -4.44 13.04 7.57
C LEU A 161 -5.65 13.92 7.89
N TRP A 162 -6.06 14.80 6.97
CA TRP A 162 -7.29 15.56 7.11
C TRP A 162 -8.52 14.66 7.20
N LEU A 163 -8.62 13.64 6.34
CA LEU A 163 -9.72 12.70 6.32
C LEU A 163 -9.78 11.87 7.62
N ILE A 164 -8.62 11.44 8.13
CA ILE A 164 -8.49 10.75 9.41
C ILE A 164 -8.93 11.66 10.56
N ALA A 165 -8.48 12.92 10.56
CA ALA A 165 -8.88 13.89 11.57
C ALA A 165 -10.39 14.14 11.58
N ASP A 166 -11.02 14.22 10.40
CA ASP A 166 -12.47 14.33 10.24
C ASP A 166 -13.20 13.13 10.85
N ARG A 167 -12.81 11.91 10.46
CA ARG A 167 -13.40 10.66 10.98
C ARG A 167 -13.21 10.50 12.48
N LEU A 168 -12.03 10.86 12.99
CA LEU A 168 -11.76 10.92 14.43
C LEU A 168 -12.68 11.92 15.14
N LYS A 169 -12.85 13.14 14.61
CA LYS A 169 -13.73 14.15 15.20
C LYS A 169 -15.18 13.67 15.27
N ARG A 170 -15.65 13.00 14.21
CA ARG A 170 -17.02 12.48 14.10
C ARG A 170 -17.22 11.16 14.84
N GLY A 171 -16.14 10.45 15.16
CA GLY A 171 -16.18 9.14 15.80
C GLY A 171 -16.67 8.03 14.89
N ILE A 172 -16.36 8.13 13.60
CA ILE A 172 -16.74 7.16 12.58
C ILE A 172 -15.50 6.35 12.21
N CYS A 173 -15.64 5.03 12.24
CA CYS A 173 -14.66 4.10 11.69
C CYS A 173 -15.33 3.34 10.55
N ASP A 174 -15.23 3.89 9.35
CA ASP A 174 -15.68 3.31 8.09
C ASP A 174 -14.48 2.78 7.28
N ASP A 175 -14.78 2.09 6.18
CA ASP A 175 -13.77 1.64 5.22
C ASP A 175 -12.93 2.81 4.66
N VAL A 176 -13.51 4.01 4.57
CA VAL A 176 -12.79 5.21 4.11
C VAL A 176 -11.66 5.55 5.08
N LEU A 177 -11.88 5.46 6.39
CA LEU A 177 -10.81 5.61 7.38
C LEU A 177 -9.72 4.54 7.23
N GLU A 178 -10.12 3.27 7.09
CA GLU A 178 -9.20 2.14 6.95
C GLU A 178 -8.36 2.25 5.68
N VAL A 179 -8.98 2.61 4.55
CA VAL A 179 -8.31 2.81 3.26
C VAL A 179 -7.44 4.07 3.28
N ALA A 180 -7.77 5.10 4.07
CA ALA A 180 -6.89 6.26 4.24
C ALA A 180 -5.56 5.87 4.89
N TRP A 181 -5.60 5.08 5.96
CA TRP A 181 -4.40 4.52 6.58
C TRP A 181 -3.65 3.57 5.66
N SER A 182 -4.35 2.68 4.95
CA SER A 182 -3.75 1.80 3.93
C SER A 182 -3.06 2.59 2.81
N THR A 183 -3.67 3.69 2.36
CA THR A 183 -3.09 4.58 1.34
C THR A 183 -1.82 5.21 1.87
N MET A 184 -1.81 5.75 3.10
CA MET A 184 -0.60 6.32 3.69
C MET A 184 0.48 5.27 3.92
N TRP A 185 0.12 4.05 4.33
CA TRP A 185 1.06 2.93 4.44
C TRP A 185 1.75 2.66 3.09
N ASN A 186 0.98 2.57 2.00
CA ASN A 186 1.54 2.38 0.65
C ASN A 186 2.38 3.56 0.16
N VAL A 187 1.99 4.80 0.50
CA VAL A 187 2.70 6.03 0.08
C VAL A 187 4.02 6.22 0.84
N THR A 188 4.15 5.69 2.06
CA THR A 188 5.36 5.81 2.91
C THR A 188 6.38 4.69 2.68
N ASP A 189 5.94 3.57 2.13
CA ASP A 189 6.78 2.41 1.81
C ASP A 189 7.94 2.78 0.87
N GLU A 190 9.17 2.51 1.29
CA GLU A 190 10.44 2.87 0.62
C GLU A 190 10.58 4.38 0.29
N THR A 191 9.93 5.28 1.03
CA THR A 191 9.97 6.73 0.75
C THR A 191 10.19 7.58 2.01
N PRO A 192 11.47 7.78 2.42
CA PRO A 192 11.81 8.55 3.62
C PRO A 192 11.19 9.94 3.70
N LEU A 193 11.06 10.64 2.57
CA LEU A 193 10.44 11.98 2.51
C LEU A 193 8.95 11.94 2.89
N ASN A 194 8.22 10.90 2.51
CA ASN A 194 6.80 10.77 2.86
C ASN A 194 6.64 10.33 4.33
N CYS A 195 7.52 9.47 4.84
CA CYS A 195 7.59 9.15 6.27
C CYS A 195 7.82 10.43 7.11
N GLN A 196 8.75 11.30 6.67
CA GLN A 196 9.01 12.58 7.33
C GLN A 196 7.77 13.49 7.33
N LYS A 197 7.10 13.64 6.17
CA LYS A 197 5.85 14.42 6.08
C LYS A 197 4.79 13.91 7.04
N PHE A 198 4.60 12.59 7.18
CA PHE A 198 3.66 12.02 8.14
C PHE A 198 3.95 12.48 9.58
N LEU A 199 5.22 12.42 10.00
CA LEU A 199 5.62 12.85 11.34
C LEU A 199 5.41 14.36 11.55
N GLU A 200 5.83 15.18 10.60
CA GLU A 200 5.72 16.65 10.65
C GLU A 200 4.26 17.13 10.72
N HIS A 201 3.34 16.41 10.10
CA HIS A 201 1.91 16.74 10.06
C HIS A 201 1.09 16.06 11.16
N LYS A 202 1.75 15.73 12.30
CA LYS A 202 1.11 15.16 13.50
C LYS A 202 0.54 13.76 13.31
N GLY A 203 1.10 12.97 12.40
CA GLY A 203 0.65 11.60 12.13
C GLY A 203 0.58 10.72 13.37
N MET A 204 1.57 10.80 14.26
CA MET A 204 1.59 10.05 15.52
C MET A 204 0.48 10.45 16.50
N GLU A 205 0.07 11.73 16.52
CA GLU A 205 -1.05 12.18 17.35
C GLU A 205 -2.36 11.53 16.88
N TYR A 206 -2.56 11.43 15.57
CA TYR A 206 -3.73 10.77 14.99
C TYR A 206 -3.70 9.25 15.21
N PHE A 207 -2.52 8.62 15.12
CA PHE A 207 -2.34 7.21 15.47
C PHE A 207 -2.83 6.91 16.89
N LEU A 208 -2.34 7.63 17.90
CA LEU A 208 -2.76 7.44 19.29
C LEU A 208 -4.27 7.68 19.49
N LYS A 209 -4.81 8.72 18.85
CA LYS A 209 -6.26 9.01 18.90
C LYS A 209 -7.08 7.90 18.27
N CYS A 210 -6.65 7.33 17.15
CA CYS A 210 -7.30 6.20 16.51
C CYS A 210 -7.25 4.96 17.40
N LEU A 211 -6.08 4.61 17.93
CA LEU A 211 -5.91 3.46 18.83
C LEU A 211 -6.82 3.57 20.06
N LYS A 212 -6.87 4.73 20.69
CA LYS A 212 -7.73 4.97 21.86
C LYS A 212 -9.22 4.93 21.52
N LYS A 213 -9.61 5.48 20.37
CA LYS A 213 -11.02 5.64 20.00
C LYS A 213 -11.62 4.39 19.36
N PHE A 214 -10.80 3.59 18.71
CA PHE A 214 -11.22 2.42 17.93
C PHE A 214 -10.38 1.18 18.28
N PRO A 215 -10.35 0.75 19.55
CA PRO A 215 -9.47 -0.34 20.01
C PRO A 215 -9.81 -1.69 19.37
N ASP A 216 -11.09 -1.93 19.04
CA ASP A 216 -11.57 -3.21 18.51
C ASP A 216 -11.57 -3.27 16.96
N LYS A 217 -10.77 -2.41 16.31
CA LYS A 217 -10.70 -2.30 14.84
C LYS A 217 -9.39 -2.85 14.32
N GLU A 218 -9.37 -4.17 14.15
CA GLU A 218 -8.17 -4.94 13.83
C GLU A 218 -7.52 -4.50 12.50
N GLU A 219 -8.31 -4.36 11.43
CA GLU A 219 -7.83 -3.92 10.11
C GLU A 219 -7.26 -2.50 10.14
N LEU A 220 -7.93 -1.58 10.84
CA LEU A 220 -7.43 -0.23 11.05
C LEU A 220 -6.07 -0.25 11.76
N LEU A 221 -5.97 -1.03 12.84
CA LEU A 221 -4.74 -1.15 13.62
C LEU A 221 -3.60 -1.77 12.81
N ARG A 222 -3.87 -2.83 12.04
CA ARG A 222 -2.91 -3.40 11.08
C ARG A 222 -2.37 -2.34 10.13
N ASN A 223 -3.25 -1.59 9.47
CA ASN A 223 -2.84 -0.57 8.50
C ASN A 223 -2.01 0.55 9.14
N MET A 224 -2.38 0.97 10.36
CA MET A 224 -1.61 1.94 11.14
C MET A 224 -0.21 1.41 11.50
N MET A 225 -0.12 0.16 11.96
CA MET A 225 1.15 -0.44 12.35
C MET A 225 2.07 -0.71 11.15
N GLY A 226 1.52 -1.10 10.00
CA GLY A 226 2.30 -1.24 8.77
C GLY A 226 2.97 0.08 8.35
N LEU A 227 2.27 1.20 8.45
CA LEU A 227 2.85 2.53 8.21
C LEU A 227 4.00 2.82 9.17
N LEU A 228 3.83 2.54 10.46
CA LEU A 228 4.86 2.79 11.47
C LEU A 228 6.09 1.91 11.28
N GLY A 229 5.93 0.69 10.75
CA GLY A 229 7.02 -0.14 10.25
C GLY A 229 7.91 0.63 9.27
N ASN A 230 7.32 1.16 8.20
CA ASN A 230 8.04 1.96 7.20
C ASN A 230 8.73 3.20 7.78
N VAL A 231 8.11 3.85 8.78
CA VAL A 231 8.73 5.01 9.45
C VAL A 231 9.94 4.57 10.27
N ALA A 232 9.85 3.45 10.99
CA ALA A 232 10.92 2.92 11.82
C ALA A 232 12.12 2.44 10.99
N GLU A 233 11.91 1.95 9.77
CA GLU A 233 12.99 1.58 8.85
C GLU A 233 13.93 2.76 8.55
N VAL A 234 13.42 4.00 8.53
CA VAL A 234 14.19 5.22 8.26
C VAL A 234 14.98 5.68 9.49
N HIS A 235 16.28 5.38 9.52
CA HIS A 235 17.18 5.68 10.64
C HIS A 235 17.08 7.13 11.17
N SER A 236 17.07 8.14 10.29
CA SER A 236 17.01 9.55 10.71
C SER A 236 15.69 9.95 11.38
N LEU A 237 14.64 9.13 11.27
CA LEU A 237 13.30 9.38 11.81
C LEU A 237 13.03 8.62 13.12
N ARG A 238 13.80 7.58 13.46
CA ARG A 238 13.60 6.76 14.67
C ARG A 238 13.57 7.59 15.96
N ARG A 239 14.37 8.66 16.02
CA ARG A 239 14.36 9.63 17.14
C ARG A 239 13.00 10.27 17.44
N TYR A 240 12.10 10.38 16.45
CA TYR A 240 10.75 10.90 16.68
C TYR A 240 9.81 9.85 17.29
N LEU A 241 10.16 8.57 17.18
CA LEU A 241 9.43 7.45 17.79
C LEU A 241 9.93 7.15 19.22
N MET A 242 11.13 7.58 19.57
CA MET A 242 11.73 7.41 20.90
C MET A 242 11.08 8.38 21.92
N THR A 243 9.87 8.04 22.36
CA THR A 243 9.17 8.73 23.45
C THR A 243 8.56 7.72 24.42
N PRO A 244 8.41 8.04 25.73
CA PRO A 244 7.81 7.12 26.69
C PRO A 244 6.42 6.61 26.25
N GLU A 245 5.57 7.51 25.74
CA GLU A 245 4.21 7.18 25.31
C GLU A 245 4.20 6.22 24.11
N TYR A 246 5.02 6.49 23.09
CA TYR A 246 5.04 5.65 21.88
C TYR A 246 5.68 4.29 22.15
N ILE A 247 6.79 4.24 22.88
CA ILE A 247 7.46 2.97 23.19
C ILE A 247 6.58 2.12 24.10
N ALA A 248 5.87 2.70 25.07
CA ALA A 248 4.89 1.96 25.87
C ALA A 248 3.80 1.33 24.99
N VAL A 249 3.24 2.10 24.05
CA VAL A 249 2.24 1.60 23.10
C VAL A 249 2.79 0.45 22.25
N PHE A 250 3.98 0.58 21.65
CA PHE A 250 4.57 -0.51 20.87
C PHE A 250 4.84 -1.74 21.72
N SER A 251 5.32 -1.54 22.95
CA SER A 251 5.57 -2.63 23.89
C SER A 251 4.28 -3.36 24.27
N ASP A 252 3.16 -2.66 24.42
CA ASP A 252 1.87 -3.27 24.74
C ASP A 252 1.27 -4.02 23.54
N LEU A 253 1.48 -3.50 22.33
CA LEU A 253 1.02 -4.15 21.10
C LEU A 253 1.73 -5.48 20.80
N LEU A 254 2.87 -5.77 21.43
CA LEU A 254 3.55 -7.08 21.36
C LEU A 254 2.67 -8.24 21.87
N ASP A 255 1.75 -7.97 22.79
CA ASP A 255 0.82 -8.97 23.34
C ASP A 255 -0.51 -9.02 22.58
N SER A 256 -0.66 -8.24 21.51
CA SER A 256 -1.85 -8.24 20.67
C SER A 256 -1.98 -9.55 19.89
N ILE A 257 -3.17 -10.15 19.96
CA ILE A 257 -3.61 -11.29 19.14
C ILE A 257 -4.60 -10.88 18.05
N SER A 258 -4.79 -9.57 17.88
CA SER A 258 -5.66 -8.98 16.86
C SER A 258 -5.13 -9.31 15.47
N ASP A 259 -6.00 -9.77 14.58
CA ASP A 259 -5.66 -10.14 13.19
C ASP A 259 -4.52 -11.18 13.11
N GLY A 260 -4.57 -12.18 13.99
CA GLY A 260 -3.51 -13.19 14.10
C GLY A 260 -2.27 -12.61 14.76
N ILE A 261 -1.13 -12.68 14.07
CA ILE A 261 0.15 -12.14 14.59
C ILE A 261 0.48 -10.75 14.04
N GLU A 262 -0.32 -10.21 13.11
CA GLU A 262 0.02 -9.02 12.31
C GLU A 262 0.42 -7.81 13.15
N VAL A 263 -0.39 -7.47 14.14
CA VAL A 263 -0.15 -6.30 14.98
C VAL A 263 1.11 -6.49 15.83
N SER A 264 1.24 -7.64 16.51
CA SER A 264 2.41 -7.94 17.34
C SER A 264 3.70 -8.05 16.51
N TYR A 265 3.62 -8.61 15.31
CA TYR A 265 4.74 -8.73 14.38
C TYR A 265 5.25 -7.36 13.93
N ASN A 266 4.34 -6.47 13.52
CA ASN A 266 4.70 -5.10 13.12
C ASN A 266 5.24 -4.29 14.31
N ALA A 267 4.65 -4.43 15.51
CA ALA A 267 5.16 -3.79 16.72
C ALA A 267 6.59 -4.22 17.05
N ALA A 268 6.87 -5.53 16.96
CA ALA A 268 8.22 -6.06 17.12
C ALA A 268 9.19 -5.56 16.03
N GLY A 269 8.73 -5.39 14.79
CA GLY A 269 9.53 -4.80 13.71
C GLY A 269 9.91 -3.34 13.99
N VAL A 270 8.93 -2.53 14.42
CA VAL A 270 9.15 -1.14 14.84
C VAL A 270 10.17 -1.09 15.99
N ILE A 271 10.00 -1.91 17.02
CA ILE A 271 10.92 -1.99 18.16
C ILE A 271 12.31 -2.45 17.70
N SER A 272 12.41 -3.44 16.83
CA SER A 272 13.70 -3.95 16.32
C SER A 272 14.47 -2.87 15.58
N HIS A 273 13.81 -2.07 14.75
CA HIS A 273 14.46 -0.94 14.07
C HIS A 273 14.88 0.16 15.04
N ILE A 274 14.05 0.51 16.02
CA ILE A 274 14.40 1.50 17.04
C ILE A 274 15.59 1.01 17.88
N ALA A 275 15.56 -0.24 18.35
CA ALA A 275 16.59 -0.82 19.21
C ALA A 275 17.92 -1.04 18.48
N SER A 276 17.90 -1.13 17.14
CA SER A 276 19.10 -1.26 16.30
C SER A 276 20.00 -0.03 16.32
N ASP A 277 19.51 1.13 16.76
CA ASP A 277 20.33 2.33 16.96
C ASP A 277 21.27 2.22 18.18
N GLY A 278 21.15 1.14 18.96
CA GLY A 278 22.00 0.84 20.12
C GLY A 278 21.44 1.35 21.45
N PRO A 279 22.04 0.93 22.58
CA PRO A 279 21.60 1.34 23.93
C PRO A 279 21.63 2.86 24.15
N GLU A 280 22.62 3.56 23.60
CA GLU A 280 22.81 5.00 23.79
C GLU A 280 21.70 5.84 23.13
N ALA A 281 21.06 5.30 22.08
CA ALA A 281 19.92 5.94 21.43
C ALA A 281 18.62 5.79 22.24
N TRP A 282 18.56 4.84 23.19
CA TRP A 282 17.42 4.63 24.08
C TRP A 282 17.42 5.64 25.23
N ASN A 283 17.02 6.87 24.92
CA ASN A 283 17.13 8.03 25.82
C ASN A 283 15.89 8.26 26.72
N ILE A 284 15.12 7.22 26.98
CA ILE A 284 13.96 7.23 27.88
C ILE A 284 14.17 6.25 29.03
N ASP A 285 13.67 6.59 30.21
CA ASP A 285 13.80 5.73 31.40
C ASP A 285 12.70 4.66 31.49
N ASP A 286 11.48 5.00 31.08
CA ASP A 286 10.30 4.13 31.17
C ASP A 286 9.51 4.16 29.84
N PRO A 287 9.22 3.00 29.23
CA PRO A 287 9.72 1.67 29.60
C PRO A 287 11.22 1.51 29.30
N CYS A 288 11.95 0.79 30.17
CA CYS A 288 13.37 0.55 29.97
C CYS A 288 13.63 -0.43 28.80
N ARG A 289 14.79 -0.27 28.15
CA ARG A 289 15.18 -1.03 26.95
C ARG A 289 15.11 -2.54 27.17
N GLU A 290 15.68 -3.03 28.25
CA GLU A 290 15.75 -4.47 28.57
C GLU A 290 14.36 -5.07 28.74
N HIS A 291 13.44 -4.33 29.36
CA HIS A 291 12.06 -4.77 29.54
C HIS A 291 11.34 -4.92 28.20
N VAL A 292 11.46 -3.92 27.32
CA VAL A 292 10.82 -3.94 26.00
C VAL A 292 11.40 -5.06 25.12
N LEU A 293 12.72 -5.23 25.11
CA LEU A 293 13.38 -6.31 24.37
C LEU A 293 12.98 -7.71 24.89
N ALA A 294 12.87 -7.89 26.21
CA ALA A 294 12.39 -9.13 26.78
C ALA A 294 10.94 -9.45 26.37
N ARG A 295 10.06 -8.45 26.34
CA ARG A 295 8.68 -8.60 25.83
C ARG A 295 8.68 -8.93 24.33
N MET A 296 9.57 -8.31 23.56
CA MET A 296 9.68 -8.57 22.12
C MET A 296 10.09 -10.03 21.85
N MET A 297 11.07 -10.54 22.59
CA MET A 297 11.47 -11.95 22.52
C MET A 297 10.33 -12.89 22.89
N ALA A 298 9.62 -12.59 23.99
CA ALA A 298 8.46 -13.38 24.40
C ALA A 298 7.33 -13.36 23.36
N ALA A 299 7.18 -12.29 22.58
CA ALA A 299 6.22 -12.23 21.48
C ALA A 299 6.66 -13.11 20.30
N ILE A 300 7.92 -13.00 19.88
CA ILE A 300 8.47 -13.80 18.77
C ILE A 300 8.34 -15.30 19.05
N ASP A 301 8.61 -15.72 20.28
CA ASP A 301 8.54 -17.14 20.68
C ASP A 301 7.12 -17.71 20.70
N ARG A 302 6.08 -16.86 20.70
CA ARG A 302 4.67 -17.31 20.63
C ARG A 302 4.19 -17.55 19.20
N TRP A 303 4.86 -16.98 18.20
CA TRP A 303 4.36 -17.04 16.83
C TRP A 303 4.63 -18.39 16.18
N ASP A 304 3.63 -18.91 15.47
CA ASP A 304 3.80 -20.06 14.61
C ASP A 304 4.51 -19.65 13.31
N LEU A 305 5.57 -20.37 12.94
CA LEU A 305 6.32 -20.15 11.70
C LEU A 305 5.47 -20.42 10.44
N TYR A 306 4.32 -21.10 10.56
CA TYR A 306 3.36 -21.29 9.47
C TYR A 306 2.29 -20.20 9.39
N SER A 307 2.33 -19.20 10.26
CA SER A 307 1.35 -18.10 10.25
C SER A 307 1.39 -17.38 8.90
N LEU A 308 0.23 -17.31 8.24
CA LEU A 308 0.04 -16.48 7.05
C LEU A 308 -0.08 -15.02 7.46
N ARG A 309 0.43 -14.13 6.60
CA ARG A 309 0.42 -12.70 6.83
C ARG A 309 0.05 -11.93 5.57
N ASN A 310 -0.75 -10.88 5.71
CA ASN A 310 -1.13 -9.92 4.69
C ASN A 310 -0.11 -8.77 4.60
N ILE A 311 1.17 -9.12 4.45
CA ILE A 311 2.27 -8.18 4.26
C ILE A 311 2.98 -8.51 2.94
N ASN A 312 3.22 -7.49 2.14
CA ASN A 312 3.85 -7.59 0.83
C ASN A 312 5.20 -6.87 0.82
N TYR A 313 6.28 -7.56 1.17
CA TYR A 313 7.63 -7.02 1.06
C TYR A 313 8.04 -6.91 -0.41
N ARG A 314 8.51 -5.71 -0.81
CA ARG A 314 9.12 -5.45 -2.11
C ARG A 314 10.63 -5.65 -2.07
N SER A 315 11.23 -5.25 -0.96
CA SER A 315 12.63 -5.47 -0.64
C SER A 315 12.76 -6.06 0.77
N PHE A 316 13.83 -6.82 0.99
CA PHE A 316 14.30 -7.26 2.30
C PHE A 316 15.47 -6.45 2.82
N GLU A 317 15.95 -5.40 2.13
CA GLU A 317 17.02 -4.53 2.62
C GLU A 317 16.83 -4.09 4.10
N PRO A 318 15.64 -3.64 4.56
CA PRO A 318 15.46 -3.27 5.96
C PRO A 318 15.56 -4.46 6.93
N ILE A 319 15.07 -5.64 6.53
CA ILE A 319 15.16 -6.87 7.34
C ILE A 319 16.62 -7.36 7.38
N LEU A 320 17.30 -7.40 6.23
CA LEU A 320 18.69 -7.82 6.11
C LEU A 320 19.64 -6.87 6.86
N TYR A 321 19.34 -5.57 6.89
CA TYR A 321 20.03 -4.63 7.77
C TYR A 321 20.01 -5.09 9.23
N LEU A 322 18.85 -5.53 9.74
CA LEU A 322 18.71 -6.03 11.11
C LEU A 322 19.43 -7.37 11.35
N VAL A 323 19.57 -8.21 10.32
CA VAL A 323 20.38 -9.44 10.40
C VAL A 323 21.85 -9.10 10.70
N GLY A 324 22.34 -7.96 10.23
CA GLY A 324 23.69 -7.46 10.52
C GLY A 324 23.87 -6.81 11.90
N ILE A 325 22.83 -6.72 12.73
CA ILE A 325 22.90 -6.03 14.04
C ILE A 325 23.32 -6.99 15.14
N TYR A 326 24.63 -7.11 15.29
CA TYR A 326 25.28 -8.02 16.22
C TYR A 326 25.17 -7.58 17.70
N ASP A 327 25.18 -6.27 17.98
CA ASP A 327 25.15 -5.74 19.35
C ASP A 327 23.77 -5.86 20.03
N THR A 328 22.71 -6.18 19.28
CA THR A 328 21.35 -6.38 19.81
C THR A 328 20.74 -7.65 19.21
N PRO A 329 21.00 -8.83 19.81
CA PRO A 329 20.57 -10.12 19.27
C PRO A 329 19.06 -10.26 19.07
N GLU A 330 18.25 -9.53 19.84
CA GLU A 330 16.79 -9.52 19.71
C GLU A 330 16.33 -8.94 18.36
N CYS A 331 17.07 -7.98 17.79
CA CYS A 331 16.84 -7.47 16.44
C CYS A 331 17.09 -8.56 15.39
N GLN A 332 18.20 -9.32 15.52
CA GLN A 332 18.48 -10.45 14.64
C GLN A 332 17.40 -11.53 14.77
N ARG A 333 16.93 -11.81 16.00
CA ARG A 333 15.86 -12.79 16.23
C ARG A 333 14.60 -12.46 15.44
N TRP A 334 14.14 -11.21 15.48
CA TRP A 334 12.96 -10.79 14.70
C TRP A 334 13.23 -10.89 13.19
N ALA A 335 14.36 -10.39 12.73
CA ALA A 335 14.71 -10.34 11.31
C ALA A 335 14.80 -11.74 10.69
N VAL A 336 15.55 -12.65 11.33
CA VAL A 336 15.72 -14.01 10.83
C VAL A 336 14.42 -14.82 10.97
N TRP A 337 13.61 -14.58 12.02
CA TRP A 337 12.27 -15.18 12.11
C TRP A 337 11.38 -14.73 10.94
N ALA A 338 11.40 -13.43 10.60
CA ALA A 338 10.63 -12.89 9.49
C ALA A 338 11.01 -13.58 8.16
N LEU A 339 12.31 -13.71 7.87
CA LEU A 339 12.79 -14.42 6.69
C LEU A 339 12.40 -15.90 6.71
N ALA A 340 12.51 -16.56 7.86
CA ALA A 340 12.19 -17.98 8.01
C ALA A 340 10.69 -18.24 7.77
N ASN A 341 9.80 -17.38 8.28
CA ASN A 341 8.38 -17.46 8.00
C ASN A 341 8.11 -17.18 6.51
N LEU A 342 8.60 -16.08 5.95
CA LEU A 342 8.30 -15.66 4.57
C LEU A 342 8.75 -16.69 3.52
N THR A 343 9.96 -17.22 3.66
CA THR A 343 10.48 -18.28 2.78
C THR A 343 9.77 -19.61 2.96
N LYS A 344 9.07 -19.81 4.07
CA LYS A 344 8.30 -21.03 4.34
C LYS A 344 6.86 -20.95 3.82
N VAL A 345 6.19 -19.83 4.02
CA VAL A 345 4.79 -19.64 3.62
C VAL A 345 4.61 -19.13 2.19
N TYR A 346 5.61 -18.46 1.63
CA TYR A 346 5.60 -17.99 0.23
C TYR A 346 6.99 -18.17 -0.44
N PRO A 347 7.50 -19.41 -0.54
CA PRO A 347 8.84 -19.69 -1.06
C PRO A 347 9.05 -19.16 -2.48
N GLU A 348 8.04 -19.25 -3.35
CA GLU A 348 8.11 -18.86 -4.76
C GLU A 348 8.46 -17.39 -4.93
N LYS A 349 7.96 -16.56 -4.00
CA LYS A 349 8.20 -15.13 -4.03
C LYS A 349 9.45 -14.76 -3.25
N TYR A 350 9.60 -15.25 -2.01
CA TYR A 350 10.57 -14.66 -1.10
C TYR A 350 11.93 -15.35 -1.10
N CYS A 351 12.05 -16.62 -1.52
CA CYS A 351 13.37 -17.24 -1.68
C CYS A 351 14.20 -16.54 -2.78
N SER A 352 13.55 -16.08 -3.85
CA SER A 352 14.22 -15.32 -4.91
C SER A 352 14.71 -13.96 -4.42
N VAL A 353 13.91 -13.25 -3.60
CA VAL A 353 14.28 -11.95 -3.01
C VAL A 353 15.46 -12.08 -2.04
N VAL A 354 15.44 -13.08 -1.12
CA VAL A 354 16.58 -13.35 -0.22
C VAL A 354 17.87 -13.53 -1.01
N LYS A 355 17.82 -14.32 -2.09
CA LYS A 355 18.98 -14.54 -2.95
C LYS A 355 19.42 -13.29 -3.70
N SER A 356 18.50 -12.54 -4.29
CA SER A 356 18.84 -11.37 -5.10
C SER A 356 19.44 -10.22 -4.29
N GLU A 357 19.12 -10.14 -3.00
CA GLU A 357 19.59 -9.09 -2.10
C GLU A 357 20.76 -9.53 -1.19
N GLY A 358 21.42 -10.66 -1.52
CA GLY A 358 22.63 -11.12 -0.80
C GLY A 358 22.36 -11.68 0.59
N GLY A 359 21.12 -12.09 0.87
CA GLY A 359 20.72 -12.62 2.17
C GLY A 359 21.31 -14.00 2.48
N LEU A 360 21.65 -14.81 1.47
CA LEU A 360 22.22 -16.15 1.70
C LEU A 360 23.61 -16.07 2.35
N GLU A 361 24.46 -15.18 1.84
CA GLU A 361 25.80 -14.94 2.37
C GLU A 361 25.72 -14.40 3.81
N LEU A 362 24.85 -13.42 4.04
CA LEU A 362 24.67 -12.80 5.35
C LEU A 362 24.16 -13.82 6.40
N LEU A 363 23.23 -14.71 6.01
CA LEU A 363 22.73 -15.75 6.91
C LEU A 363 23.78 -16.82 7.21
N GLN A 364 24.64 -17.15 6.24
CA GLN A 364 25.78 -18.03 6.47
C GLN A 364 26.78 -17.42 7.46
N GLU A 365 27.08 -16.13 7.32
CA GLU A 365 27.91 -15.40 8.30
C GLU A 365 27.33 -15.46 9.71
N VAL A 366 26.01 -15.28 9.88
CA VAL A 366 25.33 -15.39 11.19
C VAL A 366 25.50 -16.78 11.81
N ILE A 367 25.45 -17.84 11.00
CA ILE A 367 25.64 -19.22 11.47
C ILE A 367 27.07 -19.44 11.96
N ASP A 368 28.04 -18.94 11.21
CA ASP A 368 29.47 -19.14 11.48
C ASP A 368 29.99 -18.22 12.61
N HIS A 369 29.33 -17.09 12.83
CA HIS A 369 29.74 -16.11 13.84
C HIS A 369 29.50 -16.62 15.27
N PRO A 370 30.42 -16.44 16.24
CA PRO A 370 30.27 -16.99 17.59
C PRO A 370 29.20 -16.30 18.45
N MET A 371 28.82 -15.06 18.11
CA MET A 371 27.98 -14.22 18.97
C MET A 371 26.46 -14.45 18.88
N PRO A 372 25.85 -14.64 17.69
CA PRO A 372 24.41 -14.91 17.61
C PRO A 372 24.00 -16.15 18.43
N PRO A 373 22.90 -16.08 19.20
CA PRO A 373 22.37 -17.23 19.93
C PRO A 373 21.99 -18.39 18.99
N ASN A 374 22.06 -19.62 19.49
CA ASN A 374 21.70 -20.82 18.71
C ASN A 374 20.30 -20.74 18.10
N CYS A 375 19.33 -20.17 18.81
CA CYS A 375 17.97 -20.03 18.31
C CYS A 375 17.87 -19.11 17.07
N VAL A 376 18.77 -18.13 16.92
CA VAL A 376 18.87 -17.28 15.71
C VAL A 376 19.51 -18.08 14.58
N LYS A 377 20.58 -18.82 14.87
CA LYS A 377 21.26 -19.68 13.90
C LYS A 377 20.35 -20.77 13.34
N GLU A 378 19.53 -21.40 14.19
CA GLU A 378 18.54 -22.39 13.79
C GLU A 378 17.52 -21.81 12.79
N LEU A 379 17.04 -20.59 13.02
CA LEU A 379 16.17 -19.91 12.06
C LEU A 379 16.92 -19.58 10.75
N ALA A 380 18.18 -19.17 10.82
CA ALA A 380 18.98 -18.89 9.63
C ALA A 380 19.16 -20.15 8.77
N VAL A 381 19.43 -21.30 9.40
CA VAL A 381 19.48 -22.61 8.72
C VAL A 381 18.15 -22.94 8.04
N ILE A 382 17.00 -22.66 8.69
CA ILE A 382 15.68 -22.86 8.07
C ILE A 382 15.54 -22.02 6.79
N VAL A 383 15.95 -20.75 6.80
CA VAL A 383 15.89 -19.88 5.61
C VAL A 383 16.74 -20.46 4.48
N LEU A 384 18.00 -20.82 4.76
CA LEU A 384 18.91 -21.38 3.76
C LEU A 384 18.36 -22.68 3.15
N GLU A 385 17.80 -23.56 3.99
CA GLU A 385 17.20 -24.82 3.54
C GLU A 385 15.94 -24.58 2.69
N ASN A 386 15.07 -23.65 3.08
CA ASN A 386 13.90 -23.28 2.26
C ASN A 386 14.32 -22.75 0.89
N CYS A 387 15.34 -21.88 0.83
CA CYS A 387 15.86 -21.35 -0.43
C CYS A 387 16.50 -22.44 -1.30
N LYS A 388 17.23 -23.38 -0.68
CA LYS A 388 17.83 -24.52 -1.38
C LYS A 388 16.77 -25.43 -1.98
N GLN A 389 15.76 -25.83 -1.20
CA GLN A 389 14.65 -26.67 -1.67
C GLN A 389 13.86 -26.00 -2.80
N TYR A 390 13.66 -24.69 -2.72
CA TYR A 390 13.03 -23.93 -3.79
C TYR A 390 13.85 -23.98 -5.09
N HIS A 391 15.17 -23.78 -5.00
CA HIS A 391 16.05 -23.81 -6.17
C HIS A 391 16.09 -25.20 -6.84
N GLU A 392 16.11 -26.28 -6.05
CA GLU A 392 16.06 -27.65 -6.56
C GLU A 392 14.75 -27.95 -7.31
N ARG A 393 13.61 -27.46 -6.80
CA ARG A 393 12.29 -27.62 -7.45
C ARG A 393 12.19 -26.82 -8.75
N ASP A 394 12.62 -25.56 -8.73
CA ASP A 394 12.58 -24.66 -9.89
C ASP A 394 13.42 -25.23 -11.05
N SER A 395 14.60 -25.77 -10.73
CA SER A 395 15.49 -26.39 -11.72
C SER A 395 14.85 -27.61 -12.41
N LEU A 396 14.15 -28.46 -11.64
CA LEU A 396 13.45 -29.64 -12.15
C LEU A 396 12.25 -29.28 -13.06
N GLU A 397 11.55 -28.18 -12.77
CA GLU A 397 10.43 -27.69 -13.59
C GLU A 397 10.89 -27.03 -14.89
N THR A 398 12.05 -26.34 -14.90
CA THR A 398 12.65 -25.82 -16.14
C THR A 398 13.16 -26.92 -17.07
N ASP A 399 13.75 -27.98 -16.54
CA ASP A 399 14.25 -29.10 -17.36
C ASP A 399 13.09 -29.89 -18.01
N THR A 400 11.94 -29.99 -17.35
CA THR A 400 10.75 -30.65 -17.92
C THR A 400 10.03 -29.83 -19.00
N GLN A 401 10.27 -28.51 -19.08
CA GLN A 401 9.70 -27.64 -20.13
C GLN A 401 10.58 -27.55 -21.39
N LEU A 402 11.86 -27.92 -21.30
CA LEU A 402 12.78 -27.92 -22.45
C LEU A 402 12.77 -29.23 -23.25
N ASP A 403 12.25 -30.31 -22.66
CA ASP A 403 12.12 -31.64 -23.27
C ASP A 403 10.71 -31.94 -23.83
N GLY A 404 9.85 -30.90 -23.96
CA GLY A 404 8.44 -31.00 -24.39
C GLY A 404 8.14 -30.50 -25.80
#